data_AF-K0TRK3-F1
#
_entry.id   AF-K0TRK3-F1
#
_cell.length_a   1.000
_cell.length_b   1.000
_cell.length_c   1.000
_cell.angle_alpha   90.00
_cell.angle_beta   90.00
_cell.angle_gamma   90.00
#
_symmetry.space_group_name_H-M   'P 1'
#
loop_
_entity.id
_entity.type
_entity.pdbx_description
1 polymer ?
#
loop_
_entity_poly.entity_id
_entity_poly.type
_entity_poly.pdbx_seq_one_letter_code
_entity_poly.pdbx_strand_id
1 'polypeptide(L)'
;DPAPASSFSGPWGSGPLPAGGLGGFFKTQGCLRPAWSPGRPGSDNPGTILFSLSLADLNRLIDRRVAEDLKAKTLALTSRVDGLQRENKGLLRRYESLERSVQVLKREGNWTYSAPDVPRSRWIKQGHDEDYAEEADNLIQSIKDNTLGLCSGGKYIDVSSAFILSSDRVLNPHLEQRAANAILRT
;
A
#
# COMPACT_ATOMS: atom_id res chain seq x y z
N ASP A 1 9.61 27.35 -45.21
CA ASP A 1 9.63 27.20 -43.75
C ASP A 1 8.53 26.29 -43.22
N PRO A 2 8.87 25.03 -42.90
CA PRO A 2 8.23 24.28 -41.84
C PRO A 2 9.13 24.22 -40.60
N ALA A 3 8.50 24.36 -39.42
CA ALA A 3 9.10 24.44 -38.09
C ALA A 3 9.86 23.16 -37.66
N PRO A 4 10.82 23.27 -36.72
CA PRO A 4 11.70 22.17 -36.33
C PRO A 4 11.04 21.13 -35.39
N ALA A 5 11.45 19.88 -35.56
CA ALA A 5 11.15 18.77 -34.65
C ALA A 5 11.84 19.00 -33.29
N SER A 6 11.04 19.08 -32.22
CA SER A 6 11.54 19.10 -30.84
C SER A 6 11.57 17.68 -30.27
N SER A 7 12.77 17.26 -29.91
CA SER A 7 13.12 16.04 -29.20
C SER A 7 12.55 16.05 -27.78
N PHE A 8 11.68 15.09 -27.46
CA PHE A 8 11.26 14.82 -26.09
C PHE A 8 12.33 13.95 -25.40
N SER A 9 13.14 14.58 -24.55
CA SER A 9 14.03 13.87 -23.62
C SER A 9 13.24 13.52 -22.35
N GLY A 10 12.96 12.24 -22.14
CA GLY A 10 12.37 11.73 -20.90
C GLY A 10 13.45 11.48 -19.82
N PRO A 11 13.15 11.63 -18.53
CA PRO A 11 14.11 11.46 -17.45
C PRO A 11 14.08 10.00 -16.96
N TRP A 12 14.76 9.11 -17.67
CA TRP A 12 15.13 7.81 -17.10
C TRP A 12 16.65 7.70 -17.14
N GLY A 13 17.26 8.28 -16.11
CA GLY A 13 18.67 8.09 -15.83
C GLY A 13 18.92 6.63 -15.47
N SER A 14 19.73 5.98 -16.30
CA SER A 14 20.39 4.72 -16.00
C SER A 14 21.27 4.89 -14.76
N GLY A 15 21.01 4.09 -13.72
CA GLY A 15 21.83 3.97 -12.52
C GLY A 15 21.86 2.51 -12.04
N PRO A 16 23.00 2.02 -11.51
CA PRO A 16 23.29 0.60 -11.39
C PRO A 16 22.59 -0.08 -10.21
N LEU A 17 22.28 -1.37 -10.39
CA LEU A 17 21.78 -2.28 -9.36
C LEU A 17 22.82 -2.49 -8.25
N PRO A 18 22.45 -2.42 -6.96
CA PRO A 18 23.27 -2.98 -5.90
C PRO A 18 23.04 -4.48 -5.77
N ALA A 19 24.16 -5.22 -5.75
CA ALA A 19 24.24 -6.63 -5.47
C ALA A 19 24.18 -6.92 -3.96
N GLY A 20 23.59 -8.06 -3.61
CA GLY A 20 23.89 -8.80 -2.39
C GLY A 20 22.97 -8.56 -1.20
N GLY A 21 22.36 -9.64 -0.69
CA GLY A 21 21.64 -9.62 0.58
C GLY A 21 20.65 -10.75 0.77
N LEU A 22 21.11 -12.00 0.69
CA LEU A 22 20.37 -13.17 1.14
C LEU A 22 20.22 -13.14 2.68
N GLY A 23 18.98 -13.20 3.16
CA GLY A 23 18.61 -13.52 4.54
C GLY A 23 17.08 -13.59 4.59
N GLY A 24 16.41 -14.69 4.89
CA GLY A 24 16.80 -15.83 5.73
C GLY A 24 15.74 -15.95 6.82
N PHE A 25 14.56 -16.48 6.48
CA PHE A 25 13.52 -16.85 7.45
C PHE A 25 12.85 -18.15 7.00
N PHE A 26 13.58 -19.26 7.13
CA PHE A 26 12.98 -20.59 7.20
C PHE A 26 12.98 -21.03 8.66
N LYS A 27 11.79 -21.31 9.16
CA LYS A 27 11.53 -21.90 10.48
C LYS A 27 12.07 -23.32 10.47
N THR A 28 13.25 -23.54 11.04
CA THR A 28 13.82 -24.87 11.28
C THR A 28 13.02 -25.56 12.39
N GLN A 29 12.22 -26.57 12.05
CA GLN A 29 11.76 -27.55 13.02
C GLN A 29 12.83 -28.64 13.14
N GLY A 30 13.17 -28.94 14.40
CA GLY A 30 14.31 -29.75 14.79
C GLY A 30 14.27 -31.18 14.28
N CYS A 31 15.43 -31.63 13.83
CA CYS A 31 15.75 -33.04 13.64
C CYS A 31 15.87 -33.72 15.01
N LEU A 32 14.89 -34.55 15.37
CA LEU A 32 15.13 -35.65 16.30
C LEU A 32 15.60 -36.86 15.46
N ARG A 33 16.86 -37.26 15.65
CA ARG A 33 17.40 -38.52 15.16
C ARG A 33 16.60 -39.69 15.73
N PRO A 34 16.20 -40.70 14.93
CA PRO A 34 15.98 -42.02 15.46
C PRO A 34 17.33 -42.73 15.55
N ALA A 35 17.65 -43.22 16.76
CA ALA A 35 18.76 -44.12 16.99
C ALA A 35 18.61 -45.37 16.11
N TRP A 36 19.62 -45.66 15.29
CA TRP A 36 19.78 -46.97 14.69
C TRP A 36 20.10 -47.99 15.79
N SER A 37 19.22 -48.98 15.97
CA SER A 37 19.53 -50.23 16.67
C SER A 37 19.46 -51.37 15.65
N PRO A 38 20.45 -52.28 15.56
CA PRO A 38 20.42 -53.41 14.65
C PRO A 38 19.67 -54.58 15.29
N GLY A 39 18.59 -55.05 14.66
CA GLY A 39 17.76 -56.11 15.21
C GLY A 39 16.98 -56.90 14.15
N ARG A 40 17.67 -57.92 13.59
CA ARG A 40 17.21 -59.17 12.94
C ARG A 40 16.23 -59.17 11.73
N PRO A 41 16.40 -60.16 10.83
CA PRO A 41 15.71 -60.24 9.55
C PRO A 41 14.33 -60.88 9.72
N GLY A 42 13.29 -60.07 9.54
CA GLY A 42 11.93 -60.52 9.29
C GLY A 42 11.62 -60.32 7.82
N SER A 43 11.61 -61.42 7.08
CA SER A 43 10.92 -61.53 5.79
C SER A 43 9.53 -60.93 5.92
N ASP A 44 9.25 -59.89 5.13
CA ASP A 44 8.01 -59.66 4.40
C ASP A 44 8.19 -58.34 3.67
N ASN A 45 8.91 -58.45 2.55
CA ASN A 45 9.09 -57.37 1.59
C ASN A 45 7.73 -57.24 0.86
N PRO A 46 6.89 -56.19 1.07
CA PRO A 46 5.86 -55.89 0.10
C PRO A 46 6.63 -55.46 -1.14
N GLY A 47 6.77 -56.41 -2.06
CA GLY A 47 7.51 -56.28 -3.29
C GLY A 47 7.30 -54.88 -3.85
N THR A 48 8.37 -54.08 -3.77
CA THR A 48 8.63 -53.11 -4.81
C THR A 48 8.85 -53.98 -6.04
N ILE A 49 7.74 -54.37 -6.68
CA ILE A 49 7.75 -54.87 -8.04
C ILE A 49 8.10 -53.64 -8.86
N LEU A 50 9.40 -53.29 -8.85
CA LEU A 50 10.01 -52.59 -9.93
C LEU A 50 9.94 -53.60 -11.08
N PHE A 51 8.75 -53.69 -11.69
CA PHE A 51 8.62 -54.30 -13.00
C PHE A 51 9.76 -53.72 -13.82
N SER A 52 10.52 -54.58 -14.49
CA SER A 52 11.57 -54.20 -15.42
C SER A 52 10.92 -53.44 -16.59
N LEU A 53 10.55 -52.18 -16.32
CA LEU A 53 10.02 -51.25 -17.28
C LEU A 53 11.11 -51.04 -18.32
N SER A 54 10.74 -51.17 -19.58
CA SER A 54 11.64 -50.80 -20.65
C SER A 54 12.01 -49.33 -20.49
N LEU A 55 13.21 -48.94 -20.94
CA LEU A 55 13.60 -47.53 -21.01
C LEU A 55 12.54 -46.69 -21.74
N ALA A 56 11.87 -47.26 -22.74
CA ALA A 56 10.76 -46.64 -23.44
C ALA A 56 9.56 -46.35 -22.53
N ASP A 57 9.22 -47.26 -21.61
CA ASP A 57 8.11 -47.09 -20.68
C ASP A 57 8.42 -46.06 -19.60
N LEU A 58 9.69 -46.00 -19.15
CA LEU A 58 10.15 -44.97 -18.22
C LEU A 58 10.08 -43.58 -18.84
N ASN A 59 10.55 -43.43 -20.09
CA ASN A 59 10.47 -42.17 -20.82
C ASN A 59 9.01 -41.72 -20.99
N ARG A 60 8.12 -42.64 -21.37
CA ARG A 60 6.66 -42.35 -21.45
C ARG A 60 6.08 -41.90 -20.12
N LEU A 61 6.50 -42.50 -19.00
CA LEU A 61 6.05 -42.09 -17.66
C LEU A 61 6.55 -40.69 -17.30
N ILE A 62 7.81 -40.39 -17.61
CA ILE A 62 8.41 -39.07 -17.39
C ILE A 62 7.67 -38.03 -18.22
N ASP A 63 7.50 -38.26 -19.53
CA ASP A 63 6.80 -37.35 -20.43
C ASP A 63 5.37 -37.07 -19.94
N ARG A 64 4.66 -38.11 -19.51
CA ARG A 64 3.32 -37.97 -18.94
C ARG A 64 3.34 -37.11 -17.68
N ARG A 65 4.25 -37.36 -16.74
CA ARG A 65 4.33 -36.58 -15.49
C ARG A 65 4.69 -35.12 -15.76
N VAL A 66 5.63 -34.87 -16.67
CA VAL A 66 6.02 -33.53 -17.08
C VAL A 66 4.84 -32.82 -17.74
N ALA A 67 4.12 -33.49 -18.64
CA ALA A 67 2.94 -32.93 -19.29
C ALA A 67 1.83 -32.56 -18.29
N GLU A 68 1.52 -33.43 -17.33
CA GLU A 68 0.50 -33.15 -16.31
C GLU A 68 0.92 -32.03 -15.35
N ASP A 69 2.18 -32.01 -14.90
CA ASP A 69 2.69 -30.96 -14.01
C ASP A 69 2.74 -29.59 -14.70
N LEU A 70 3.19 -29.54 -15.97
CA LEU A 70 3.15 -28.33 -16.78
C LEU A 70 1.72 -27.85 -17.02
N LYS A 71 0.78 -28.76 -17.29
CA LYS A 71 -0.63 -28.42 -17.46
C LYS A 71 -1.22 -27.86 -16.16
N ALA A 72 -0.96 -28.49 -15.02
CA ALA A 72 -1.41 -28.02 -13.72
C ALA A 72 -0.86 -26.62 -13.40
N LYS A 73 0.45 -26.40 -13.60
CA LYS A 73 1.10 -25.09 -13.42
C LYS A 73 0.53 -24.02 -14.36
N THR A 74 0.28 -24.38 -15.62
CA THR A 74 -0.31 -23.47 -16.61
C THR A 74 -1.71 -23.05 -16.17
N LEU A 75 -2.55 -23.99 -15.74
CA LEU A 75 -3.90 -23.68 -15.23
C LEU A 75 -3.85 -22.79 -13.98
N ALA A 76 -2.94 -23.09 -13.04
CA ALA A 76 -2.75 -22.27 -11.84
C ALA A 76 -2.30 -20.84 -12.18
N LEU A 77 -1.37 -20.69 -13.12
CA LEU A 77 -0.90 -19.39 -13.59
C LEU A 77 -2.02 -18.61 -14.30
N THR A 78 -2.75 -19.25 -15.20
CA THR A 78 -3.89 -18.62 -15.89
C THR A 78 -4.93 -18.14 -14.89
N SER A 79 -5.31 -18.98 -13.91
CA SER A 79 -6.25 -18.59 -12.87
C SER A 79 -5.77 -17.39 -12.04
N ARG A 80 -4.47 -17.34 -11.73
CA ARG A 80 -3.87 -16.20 -11.02
C ARG A 80 -3.87 -14.93 -11.88
N VAL A 81 -3.55 -15.03 -13.16
CA VAL A 81 -3.60 -13.90 -14.10
C VAL A 81 -5.03 -13.36 -14.21
N ASP A 82 -6.03 -14.22 -14.36
CA ASP A 82 -7.44 -13.82 -14.42
C ASP A 82 -7.90 -13.13 -13.11
N GLY A 83 -7.43 -13.64 -11.96
CA GLY A 83 -7.64 -13.01 -10.66
C GLY A 83 -7.10 -11.58 -10.61
N LEU A 84 -5.82 -11.41 -10.94
CA LEU A 84 -5.16 -10.09 -10.96
C LEU A 84 -5.81 -9.13 -11.97
N GLN A 85 -6.24 -9.62 -13.13
CA GLN A 85 -6.94 -8.79 -14.11
C GLN A 85 -8.28 -8.25 -13.56
N ARG A 86 -9.03 -9.07 -12.82
CA ARG A 86 -10.27 -8.60 -12.17
C ARG A 86 -9.99 -7.57 -11.09
N GLU A 87 -8.97 -7.79 -10.26
CA GLU A 87 -8.56 -6.83 -9.22
C GLU A 87 -8.12 -5.49 -9.82
N ASN A 88 -7.31 -5.52 -10.87
CA ASN A 88 -6.88 -4.31 -11.58
C ASN A 88 -8.06 -3.55 -12.17
N LYS A 89 -9.03 -4.24 -12.80
CA LYS A 89 -10.28 -3.61 -13.27
C LYS A 89 -11.07 -2.99 -12.12
N GLY A 90 -11.14 -3.64 -10.96
CA GLY A 90 -11.78 -3.10 -9.76
C GLY A 90 -11.07 -1.86 -9.22
N LEU A 91 -9.74 -1.86 -9.20
CA LEU A 91 -8.92 -0.71 -8.82
C LEU A 91 -9.13 0.49 -9.76
N LEU A 92 -9.12 0.26 -11.07
CA LEU A 92 -9.37 1.32 -12.06
C LEU A 92 -10.74 1.99 -11.84
N ARG A 93 -11.80 1.20 -11.60
CA ARG A 93 -13.14 1.76 -11.32
C ARG A 93 -13.15 2.62 -10.06
N ARG A 94 -12.46 2.20 -9.00
CA ARG A 94 -12.35 2.99 -7.76
C ARG A 94 -11.59 4.29 -8.00
N TYR A 95 -10.48 4.22 -8.75
CA TYR A 95 -9.70 5.38 -9.13
C TYR A 95 -10.54 6.39 -9.93
N GLU A 96 -11.26 5.94 -10.97
CA GLU A 96 -12.13 6.83 -11.76
C GLU A 96 -13.29 7.41 -10.91
N SER A 97 -13.85 6.64 -9.97
CA SER A 97 -14.88 7.14 -9.07
C SER A 97 -14.33 8.25 -8.17
N LEU A 98 -13.15 8.02 -7.58
CA LEU A 98 -12.48 9.00 -6.74
C LEU A 98 -12.13 10.27 -7.53
N GLU A 99 -11.60 10.11 -8.74
CA GLU A 99 -11.29 11.24 -9.62
C GLU A 99 -12.54 12.08 -9.91
N ARG A 100 -13.68 11.45 -10.22
CA ARG A 100 -14.94 12.16 -10.41
C ARG A 100 -15.39 12.90 -9.15
N SER A 101 -15.31 12.26 -7.97
CA SER A 101 -15.64 12.90 -6.69
C SER A 101 -14.76 14.13 -6.42
N VAL A 102 -13.45 14.02 -6.62
CA VAL A 102 -12.51 15.14 -6.46
C VAL A 102 -12.81 16.27 -7.46
N GLN A 103 -13.16 15.94 -8.71
CA GLN A 103 -13.53 16.94 -9.71
C GLN A 103 -14.83 17.67 -9.36
N VAL A 104 -15.85 16.96 -8.86
CA VAL A 104 -17.11 17.57 -8.38
C VAL A 104 -16.81 18.54 -7.23
N LEU A 105 -16.06 18.09 -6.22
CA LEU A 105 -15.70 18.94 -5.08
C LEU A 105 -14.90 20.18 -5.48
N LYS A 106 -13.99 20.05 -6.46
CA LYS A 106 -13.26 21.20 -7.04
C LYS A 106 -14.18 22.15 -7.78
N ARG A 107 -15.17 21.65 -8.52
CA ARG A 107 -16.11 22.46 -9.31
C ARG A 107 -17.09 23.22 -8.42
N GLU A 108 -17.51 22.63 -7.30
CA GLU A 108 -18.29 23.30 -6.25
C GLU A 108 -17.47 24.37 -5.48
N GLY A 109 -16.27 24.70 -5.98
CA GLY A 109 -15.16 25.47 -5.43
C GLY A 109 -15.39 26.91 -4.98
N ASN A 110 -16.48 27.18 -4.28
CA ASN A 110 -16.62 28.31 -3.37
C ASN A 110 -16.55 27.82 -1.91
N TRP A 111 -15.65 26.88 -1.62
CA TRP A 111 -15.41 26.44 -0.25
C TRP A 111 -14.69 27.55 0.51
N THR A 112 -15.46 28.35 1.23
CA THR A 112 -14.95 29.33 2.19
C THR A 112 -14.77 28.69 3.55
N TYR A 113 -13.68 29.02 4.23
CA TYR A 113 -13.49 28.66 5.62
C TYR A 113 -14.62 29.26 6.46
N SER A 114 -15.54 28.43 6.96
CA SER A 114 -16.78 28.89 7.61
C SER A 114 -16.72 28.85 9.13
N ALA A 115 -15.64 28.31 9.71
CA ALA A 115 -15.51 28.22 11.16
C ALA A 115 -15.31 29.61 11.78
N PRO A 116 -15.97 29.90 12.92
CA PRO A 116 -15.90 31.20 13.56
C PRO A 116 -14.50 31.49 14.09
N ASP A 117 -14.11 32.76 14.10
CA ASP A 117 -12.85 33.16 14.73
C ASP A 117 -12.89 32.92 16.24
N VAL A 118 -11.80 32.36 16.78
CA VAL A 118 -11.64 32.11 18.21
C VAL A 118 -10.56 33.06 18.73
N PRO A 119 -10.92 34.09 19.52
CA PRO A 119 -9.94 35.04 20.02
C PRO A 119 -9.05 34.38 21.08
N ARG A 120 -7.74 34.68 21.05
CA ARG A 120 -6.74 34.22 22.04
C ARG A 120 -7.19 34.36 23.49
N SER A 121 -7.86 35.47 23.82
CA SER A 121 -8.41 35.73 25.16
C SER A 121 -9.37 34.66 25.68
N ARG A 122 -9.99 33.87 24.81
CA ARG A 122 -10.88 32.76 25.19
C ARG A 122 -10.12 31.67 25.94
N TRP A 123 -8.91 31.33 25.49
CA TRP A 123 -8.08 30.30 26.10
C TRP A 123 -7.64 30.71 27.51
N ILE A 124 -7.22 31.97 27.67
CA ILE A 124 -6.86 32.54 28.97
C ILE A 124 -8.05 32.52 29.95
N LYS A 125 -9.25 32.86 29.47
CA LYS A 125 -10.48 32.81 30.29
C LYS A 125 -10.87 31.40 30.73
N GLN A 126 -10.47 30.38 29.98
CA GLN A 126 -10.67 28.96 30.34
C GLN A 126 -9.62 28.45 31.34
N GLY A 127 -8.64 29.28 31.73
CA GLY A 127 -7.58 28.92 32.65
C GLY A 127 -6.35 28.32 31.98
N HIS A 128 -6.23 28.42 30.65
CA HIS A 128 -5.01 28.07 29.94
C HIS A 128 -3.98 29.19 30.07
N ASP A 129 -2.70 28.82 30.01
CA ASP A 129 -1.60 29.77 30.00
C ASP A 129 -1.43 30.45 28.64
N GLU A 130 -0.54 31.43 28.61
CA GLU A 130 -0.26 32.24 27.44
C GLU A 130 0.36 31.41 26.31
N ASP A 131 1.21 30.44 26.66
CA ASP A 131 1.87 29.54 25.72
C ASP A 131 0.84 28.63 25.02
N TYR A 132 -0.10 28.03 25.76
CA TYR A 132 -1.19 27.24 25.19
C TYR A 132 -2.08 28.10 24.28
N ALA A 133 -2.40 29.32 24.71
CA ALA A 133 -3.23 30.24 23.94
C ALA A 133 -2.58 30.62 22.60
N GLU A 134 -1.26 30.79 22.58
CA GLU A 134 -0.46 31.02 21.37
C GLU A 134 -0.47 29.84 20.43
N GLU A 135 -0.19 28.63 20.94
CA GLU A 135 -0.18 27.42 20.13
C GLU A 135 -1.54 27.09 19.54
N ALA A 136 -2.63 27.33 20.28
CA ALA A 136 -3.98 27.16 19.78
C ALA A 136 -4.30 28.14 18.63
N ASP A 137 -3.85 29.39 18.73
CA ASP A 137 -4.01 30.40 17.68
C ASP A 137 -3.19 30.04 16.43
N ASN A 138 -1.92 29.65 16.62
CA ASN A 138 -1.04 29.16 15.55
C ASN A 138 -1.63 27.94 14.83
N LEU A 139 -2.22 26.99 15.56
CA LEU A 139 -2.90 25.84 14.96
C LEU A 139 -4.10 26.29 14.12
N ILE A 140 -4.96 27.16 14.66
CA ILE A 140 -6.14 27.65 13.93
C ILE A 140 -5.71 28.37 12.65
N GLN A 141 -4.68 29.22 12.73
CA GLN A 141 -4.15 29.93 11.57
C GLN A 141 -3.56 28.96 10.53
N SER A 142 -2.79 27.96 10.97
CA SER A 142 -2.28 26.90 10.09
C SER A 142 -3.41 26.15 9.37
N ILE A 143 -4.50 25.82 10.08
CA ILE A 143 -5.66 25.15 9.46
C ILE A 143 -6.32 26.05 8.40
N LYS A 144 -6.47 27.35 8.69
CA LYS A 144 -7.01 28.34 7.75
C LYS A 144 -6.15 28.44 6.50
N ASP A 145 -4.85 28.67 6.68
CA ASP A 145 -3.90 28.87 5.57
C ASP A 145 -3.82 27.62 4.69
N ASN A 146 -3.79 26.44 5.31
CA ASN A 146 -3.82 25.18 4.58
C ASN A 146 -5.12 24.99 3.78
N THR A 147 -6.26 25.37 4.35
CA THR A 147 -7.55 25.30 3.65
C THR A 147 -7.60 26.26 2.46
N LEU A 148 -7.11 27.49 2.63
CA LEU A 148 -7.01 28.47 1.55
C LEU A 148 -6.05 27.99 0.46
N GLY A 149 -4.90 27.44 0.85
CA GLY A 149 -3.94 26.84 -0.07
C GLY A 149 -4.53 25.67 -0.85
N LEU A 150 -5.35 24.83 -0.21
CA LEU A 150 -6.09 23.76 -0.88
C LEU A 150 -7.08 24.31 -1.91
N CYS A 151 -7.83 25.36 -1.57
CA CYS A 151 -8.78 26.00 -2.46
C CYS A 151 -8.10 26.66 -3.67
N SER A 152 -6.88 27.20 -3.50
CA SER A 152 -6.11 27.80 -4.59
C SER A 152 -5.31 26.79 -5.42
N GLY A 153 -5.44 25.48 -5.16
CA GLY A 153 -4.73 24.43 -5.91
C GLY A 153 -3.29 24.17 -5.45
N GLY A 154 -2.93 24.59 -4.23
CA GLY A 154 -1.64 24.36 -3.61
C GLY A 154 -1.25 22.89 -3.50
N LYS A 155 0.04 22.60 -3.73
CA LYS A 155 0.60 21.24 -3.80
C LYS A 155 1.21 20.76 -2.48
N TYR A 156 1.41 21.65 -1.51
CA TYR A 156 2.08 21.34 -0.24
C TYR A 156 1.25 21.83 0.95
N ILE A 157 1.17 21.01 1.99
CA ILE A 157 0.53 21.33 3.28
C ILE A 157 1.58 20.97 4.33
N ASP A 158 2.09 21.97 5.04
CA ASP A 158 2.88 21.76 6.25
C ASP A 158 1.95 21.96 7.44
N VAL A 159 1.84 20.93 8.28
CA VAL A 159 1.10 21.00 9.55
C VAL A 159 2.01 20.50 10.65
N SER A 160 3.19 21.09 10.77
CA SER A 160 4.10 20.86 11.89
C SER A 160 3.72 21.74 13.08
N SER A 161 2.61 21.45 13.74
CA SER A 161 2.43 21.86 15.14
C SER A 161 2.91 20.73 16.03
N ALA A 162 4.07 20.88 16.66
CA ALA A 162 4.67 19.87 17.53
C ALA A 162 3.93 19.69 18.89
N PHE A 163 2.82 20.40 19.09
CA PHE A 163 2.11 20.47 20.36
C PHE A 163 0.86 19.59 20.38
N ILE A 164 0.70 18.77 21.42
CA ILE A 164 -0.49 17.95 21.64
C ILE A 164 -1.54 18.82 22.32
N LEU A 165 -2.32 19.56 21.52
CA LEU A 165 -3.48 20.28 22.04
C LEU A 165 -4.56 19.28 22.45
N SER A 166 -5.03 19.37 23.69
CA SER A 166 -6.19 18.63 24.17
C SER A 166 -7.42 18.98 23.33
N SER A 167 -8.20 17.97 22.93
CA SER A 167 -9.43 18.14 22.14
C SER A 167 -10.47 18.95 22.94
N ASP A 168 -10.48 20.27 22.76
CA ASP A 168 -11.53 21.15 23.24
C ASP A 168 -12.68 21.18 22.23
N ARG A 169 -13.91 21.23 22.72
CA ARG A 169 -15.14 21.45 21.94
C ARG A 169 -15.07 22.72 21.08
N VAL A 170 -14.26 23.70 21.48
CA VAL A 170 -14.00 24.92 20.70
C VAL A 170 -13.19 24.65 19.43
N LEU A 171 -12.34 23.63 19.44
CA LEU A 171 -11.55 23.22 18.26
C LEU A 171 -12.34 22.30 17.32
N ASN A 172 -13.42 21.67 17.80
CA ASN A 172 -14.20 20.72 17.01
C ASN A 172 -14.66 21.28 15.65
N PRO A 173 -15.22 22.50 15.53
CA PRO A 173 -15.61 23.05 14.23
C PRO A 173 -14.41 23.20 13.26
N HIS A 174 -13.24 23.54 13.78
CA HIS A 174 -12.02 23.71 12.99
C HIS A 174 -11.42 22.36 12.57
N LEU A 175 -11.51 21.34 13.44
CA LEU A 175 -11.05 19.98 13.18
C LEU A 175 -12.00 19.22 12.24
N GLU A 176 -13.31 19.40 12.38
CA GLU A 176 -14.32 18.87 11.47
C GLU A 176 -14.16 19.46 10.06
N GLN A 177 -13.90 20.77 9.95
CA GLN A 177 -13.57 21.40 8.67
C GLN A 177 -12.31 20.78 8.06
N ARG A 178 -11.27 20.52 8.86
CA ARG A 178 -10.05 19.84 8.38
C ARG A 178 -10.33 18.40 7.95
N ALA A 179 -11.15 17.65 8.68
CA ALA A 179 -11.51 16.28 8.31
C ALA A 179 -12.30 16.24 7.00
N ALA A 180 -13.26 17.15 6.81
CA ALA A 180 -13.95 17.33 5.53
C ALA A 180 -12.98 17.68 4.39
N ASN A 181 -11.97 18.52 4.69
CA ASN A 181 -10.96 18.93 3.72
C ASN A 181 -9.90 17.84 3.42
N ALA A 182 -9.63 16.91 4.34
CA ALA A 182 -8.62 15.86 4.19
C ALA A 182 -9.10 14.69 3.30
N ILE A 183 -10.41 14.44 3.27
CA ILE A 183 -11.05 13.42 2.40
C ILE A 183 -10.84 13.72 0.90
N LEU A 184 -10.42 14.95 0.55
CA LEU A 184 -10.11 15.39 -0.82
C LEU A 184 -8.81 14.81 -1.43
N ARG A 185 -7.96 14.08 -0.68
CA ARG A 185 -6.62 13.71 -1.17
C ARG A 185 -6.12 12.28 -0.88
N THR A 186 -6.94 11.37 -0.38
CA THR A 186 -6.63 9.92 -0.37
C THR A 186 -7.31 9.23 -1.53
#